data_AF-A0AAP0X4B7-F1
#
_entry.id   AF-A0AAP0X4B7-F1
#
_cell.length_a   1.000
_cell.length_b   1.000
_cell.length_c   1.000
_cell.angle_alpha   90.00
_cell.angle_beta   90.00
_cell.angle_gamma   90.00
#
_symmetry.space_group_name_H-M   'P 1'
#
loop_
_entity.id
_entity.type
_entity.pdbx_description
1 polymer ?
#
loop_
_entity_poly.entity_id
_entity_poly.type
_entity_poly.pdbx_seq_one_letter_code
_entity_poly.pdbx_strand_id
1 'polypeptide(L)'
;MKLHYGNHRGGALAALFVLLLPILLPTLFTPLGHASPSILSEWNAPKPRHSRLLKSALQRQTSNAQQSDLWIPLANQGWKPCVESTTAPTLPEKSQGYIQVFLDGGLNQQRMGICDAVAVAKILNATLVIPYLEVNPVWRDSSTFMDIFDVDHFINVLKDDISIVRELPYEFSWSTREYYAAAIRATRVKTAPLHASANWYLENVLPILQSYEIAAISPFSHRLAFENLPMDIQRLRCKVNFQALVFVPHVRALGDALVSRLRYPPRKRWSTWY
;
A
#
# COMPACT_ATOMS: atom_id res chain seq x y z
N MET A 1 -43.82 -58.63 -28.42
CA MET A 1 -43.09 -57.53 -27.75
C MET A 1 -41.70 -58.07 -27.41
N LYS A 2 -40.64 -57.59 -28.09
CA LYS A 2 -39.25 -58.02 -27.88
C LYS A 2 -38.75 -57.46 -26.55
N LEU A 3 -38.12 -58.29 -25.71
CA LEU A 3 -37.18 -57.84 -24.67
C LEU A 3 -36.02 -58.83 -24.62
N HIS A 4 -34.89 -58.44 -25.23
CA HIS A 4 -33.61 -59.12 -25.11
C HIS A 4 -33.06 -58.86 -23.71
N TYR A 5 -32.80 -59.93 -22.94
CA TYR A 5 -32.12 -59.84 -21.65
C TYR A 5 -30.61 -60.05 -21.88
N GLY A 6 -29.86 -58.96 -21.88
CA GLY A 6 -28.41 -58.96 -22.04
C GLY A 6 -27.68 -58.68 -20.72
N ASN A 7 -26.82 -59.62 -20.34
CA ASN A 7 -25.51 -59.45 -19.71
C ASN A 7 -25.33 -58.44 -18.52
N HIS A 8 -25.21 -58.96 -17.28
CA HIS A 8 -24.82 -58.15 -16.11
C HIS A 8 -23.52 -58.56 -15.42
N ARG A 9 -22.89 -59.67 -15.79
CA ARG A 9 -21.67 -60.16 -15.10
C ARG A 9 -20.38 -59.49 -15.60
N GLY A 10 -20.30 -59.14 -16.88
CA GLY A 10 -19.12 -58.47 -17.45
C GLY A 10 -18.94 -57.02 -16.98
N GLY A 11 -20.04 -56.28 -16.79
CA GLY A 11 -20.01 -54.88 -16.37
C GLY A 11 -19.56 -54.67 -14.91
N ALA A 12 -19.93 -55.59 -14.01
CA ALA A 12 -19.57 -55.52 -12.60
C ALA A 12 -18.05 -55.72 -12.38
N LEU A 13 -17.44 -56.64 -13.11
CA LEU A 13 -15.99 -56.89 -13.04
C LEU A 13 -15.18 -55.75 -13.67
N ALA A 14 -15.67 -55.16 -14.77
CA ALA A 14 -15.06 -53.99 -15.38
C ALA A 14 -15.12 -52.77 -14.45
N ALA A 15 -16.25 -52.55 -13.76
CA ALA A 15 -16.39 -51.46 -12.79
C ALA A 15 -15.46 -51.62 -11.58
N LEU A 16 -15.29 -52.85 -11.08
CA LEU A 16 -14.36 -53.14 -9.99
C LEU A 16 -12.89 -52.86 -10.40
N PHE A 17 -12.54 -53.21 -11.64
CA PHE A 17 -11.20 -52.94 -12.17
C PHE A 17 -10.93 -51.45 -12.32
N VAL A 18 -11.92 -50.65 -12.76
CA VAL A 18 -11.81 -49.18 -12.85
C VAL A 18 -11.66 -48.53 -11.48
N LEU A 19 -12.32 -49.05 -10.45
CA LEU A 19 -12.21 -48.53 -9.07
C LEU A 19 -10.86 -48.87 -8.41
N LEU A 20 -10.23 -49.99 -8.77
CA LEU A 20 -8.97 -50.44 -8.18
C LEU A 20 -7.72 -50.00 -8.96
N LEU A 21 -7.88 -49.63 -10.24
CA LEU A 21 -6.80 -49.13 -11.10
C LEU A 21 -5.98 -47.96 -10.51
N PRO A 22 -6.56 -46.96 -9.81
CA PRO A 22 -5.81 -45.85 -9.23
C PRO A 22 -4.91 -46.27 -8.06
N ILE A 23 -5.25 -47.39 -7.40
CA ILE A 23 -4.52 -47.92 -6.23
C ILE A 23 -3.29 -48.73 -6.69
N LEU A 24 -3.41 -49.45 -7.81
CA LEU A 24 -2.36 -50.31 -8.35
C LEU A 24 -1.32 -49.56 -9.20
N LEU A 25 -1.67 -48.40 -9.76
CA LEU A 25 -0.81 -47.59 -10.64
C LEU A 25 -0.79 -46.10 -10.20
N PRO A 26 -0.31 -45.78 -8.98
CA PRO A 26 -0.40 -44.44 -8.41
C PRO A 26 0.37 -43.39 -9.24
N THR A 27 1.42 -43.79 -9.94
CA THR A 27 2.29 -42.91 -10.75
C THR A 27 1.64 -42.41 -12.06
N LEU A 28 0.56 -43.04 -12.52
CA LEU A 28 -0.19 -42.60 -13.72
C LEU A 28 -1.24 -41.53 -13.40
N PHE A 29 -1.67 -41.43 -12.14
CA PHE A 29 -2.73 -40.51 -11.70
C PHE A 29 -2.26 -39.41 -10.75
N THR A 30 -0.98 -39.40 -10.37
CA THR A 30 -0.33 -38.28 -9.66
C THR A 30 -0.53 -36.91 -10.31
N PRO A 31 -0.60 -36.72 -11.65
CA PRO A 31 -0.82 -35.38 -12.22
C PRO A 31 -2.27 -34.89 -12.08
N LEU A 32 -3.23 -35.79 -11.85
CA LEU A 32 -4.66 -35.47 -11.75
C LEU A 32 -5.13 -35.30 -10.30
N GLY A 33 -4.34 -35.74 -9.31
CA GLY A 33 -4.65 -35.60 -7.88
C GLY A 33 -4.57 -34.17 -7.33
N HIS A 34 -4.02 -33.21 -8.09
CA HIS A 34 -3.87 -31.82 -7.66
C HIS A 34 -5.00 -30.88 -8.10
N ALA A 35 -5.98 -31.36 -8.87
CA ALA A 35 -7.07 -30.52 -9.40
C ALA A 35 -8.45 -30.76 -8.76
N SER A 36 -8.55 -31.60 -7.73
CA SER A 36 -9.78 -31.77 -6.96
C SER A 36 -9.55 -31.22 -5.55
N PRO A 37 -10.06 -30.03 -5.17
CA PRO A 37 -10.13 -29.68 -3.77
C PRO A 37 -11.09 -30.69 -3.15
N SER A 38 -10.60 -31.53 -2.25
CA SER A 38 -11.45 -32.29 -1.34
C SER A 38 -12.39 -31.30 -0.66
N ILE A 39 -13.68 -31.32 -1.02
CA ILE A 39 -14.74 -30.45 -0.51
C ILE A 39 -14.88 -30.53 1.03
N LEU A 40 -14.17 -31.45 1.69
CA LEU A 40 -14.26 -31.72 3.13
C LEU A 40 -12.93 -31.71 3.91
N SER A 41 -11.82 -31.27 3.31
CA SER A 41 -10.54 -31.11 4.02
C SER A 41 -9.74 -30.07 3.23
N GLU A 42 -9.63 -28.81 3.65
CA GLU A 42 -9.21 -28.33 4.96
C GLU A 42 -10.01 -27.09 5.39
N TRP A 43 -11.08 -27.25 6.17
CA TRP A 43 -11.52 -26.12 7.01
C TRP A 43 -10.52 -26.00 8.17
N ASN A 44 -9.35 -25.45 7.91
CA ASN A 44 -8.42 -25.01 8.93
C ASN A 44 -9.09 -23.85 9.67
N ALA A 45 -9.92 -24.16 10.67
CA ALA A 45 -10.46 -23.15 11.56
C ALA A 45 -9.27 -22.32 12.08
N PRO A 46 -9.27 -20.99 11.86
CA PRO A 46 -8.13 -20.15 12.20
C PRO A 46 -7.73 -20.39 13.65
N LYS A 47 -6.58 -21.05 13.87
CA LYS A 47 -6.08 -21.26 15.23
C LYS A 47 -5.55 -19.92 15.73
N PRO A 48 -6.06 -19.39 16.85
CA PRO A 48 -5.58 -18.12 17.38
C PRO A 48 -4.10 -18.27 17.73
N ARG A 49 -3.25 -17.48 17.05
CA ARG A 49 -1.78 -17.49 17.22
C ARG A 49 -1.36 -17.23 18.67
N HIS A 50 -2.21 -16.57 19.45
CA HIS A 50 -2.02 -16.29 20.87
C HIS A 50 -3.24 -16.72 21.71
N SER A 51 -3.44 -18.02 21.86
CA SER A 51 -4.58 -18.60 22.61
C SER A 51 -4.71 -18.11 24.05
N ARG A 52 -3.58 -17.85 24.74
CA ARG A 52 -3.56 -17.29 26.09
C ARG A 52 -4.12 -15.86 26.15
N LEU A 53 -3.78 -15.01 25.19
CA LEU A 53 -4.30 -13.65 25.10
C LEU A 53 -5.80 -13.67 24.81
N LEU A 54 -6.24 -14.55 23.90
CA LEU A 54 -7.66 -14.71 23.59
C LEU A 54 -8.45 -15.21 24.81
N LYS A 55 -7.97 -16.24 25.53
CA LYS A 55 -8.63 -16.74 26.75
C LYS A 55 -8.73 -15.65 27.81
N SER A 56 -7.66 -14.89 28.03
CA SER A 56 -7.66 -13.77 28.97
C SER A 56 -8.66 -12.68 28.57
N ALA A 57 -8.73 -12.33 27.27
CA ALA A 57 -9.71 -11.37 26.75
C ALA A 57 -11.16 -11.85 26.91
N LEU A 58 -11.43 -13.14 26.69
CA LEU A 58 -12.76 -13.73 26.84
C LEU A 58 -13.22 -13.80 28.30
N GLN A 59 -12.29 -14.00 29.24
CA GLN A 59 -12.59 -14.03 30.68
C GLN A 59 -12.75 -12.63 31.29
N ARG A 60 -12.19 -11.61 30.64
CA ARG A 60 -12.26 -10.23 31.12
C ARG A 60 -13.66 -9.66 30.89
N GLN A 61 -14.44 -9.54 31.97
CA GLN A 61 -15.65 -8.73 31.96
C GLN A 61 -15.25 -7.26 31.94
N THR A 62 -15.30 -6.64 30.77
CA THR A 62 -15.19 -5.19 30.64
C THR A 62 -16.57 -4.60 30.85
N SER A 63 -16.70 -3.67 31.81
CA SER A 63 -17.96 -2.95 31.99
C SER A 63 -18.22 -2.04 30.78
N ASN A 64 -19.49 -1.75 30.50
CA ASN A 64 -19.85 -0.82 29.42
C ASN A 64 -19.19 0.56 29.61
N ALA A 65 -18.97 0.99 30.86
CA ALA A 65 -18.28 2.24 31.20
C ALA A 65 -16.80 2.23 30.80
N GLN A 66 -16.07 1.13 31.07
CA GLN A 66 -14.67 0.99 30.63
C GLN A 66 -14.54 0.91 29.09
N GLN A 67 -15.55 0.36 28.40
CA GLN A 67 -15.57 0.35 26.95
C GLN A 67 -15.83 1.75 26.37
N SER A 68 -16.72 2.55 26.96
CA SER A 68 -16.90 3.94 26.54
C SER A 68 -15.66 4.79 26.79
N ASP A 69 -14.98 4.58 27.93
CA ASP A 69 -13.78 5.33 28.30
C ASP A 69 -12.62 5.13 27.31
N LEU A 70 -12.47 3.92 26.76
CA LEU A 70 -11.43 3.61 25.76
C LEU A 70 -11.51 4.49 24.51
N TRP A 71 -12.72 4.88 24.11
CA TRP A 71 -12.97 5.63 22.88
C TRP A 71 -13.13 7.13 23.12
N ILE A 72 -12.99 7.60 24.36
CA ILE A 72 -13.00 9.03 24.67
C ILE A 72 -11.79 9.69 23.98
N PRO A 73 -12.00 10.79 23.22
CA PRO A 73 -10.89 11.54 22.66
C PRO A 73 -9.91 11.97 23.75
N LEU A 74 -8.61 11.90 23.46
CA LEU A 74 -7.59 12.40 24.38
C LEU A 74 -7.88 13.87 24.71
N ALA A 75 -7.58 14.27 25.94
CA ALA A 75 -7.71 15.66 26.36
C ALA A 75 -6.96 16.56 25.38
N ASN A 76 -7.60 17.67 24.98
CA ASN A 76 -6.99 18.62 24.07
C ASN A 76 -5.75 19.25 24.74
N GLN A 77 -4.56 18.87 24.27
CA GLN A 77 -3.28 19.40 24.78
C GLN A 77 -2.87 20.72 24.11
N GLY A 78 -3.78 21.38 23.38
CA GLY A 78 -3.49 22.63 22.67
C GLY A 78 -2.82 22.44 21.31
N TRP A 79 -2.74 21.20 20.80
CA TRP A 79 -2.28 20.91 19.45
C TRP A 79 -3.20 21.59 18.43
N LYS A 80 -2.61 22.32 17.48
CA LYS A 80 -3.32 22.98 16.39
C LYS A 80 -3.02 22.27 15.07
N PRO A 81 -3.98 22.22 14.13
CA PRO A 81 -3.70 21.78 12.78
C PRO A 81 -2.56 22.59 12.18
N CYS A 82 -1.61 21.92 11.54
CA CYS A 82 -0.49 22.53 10.81
C CYS A 82 -0.92 23.12 9.46
N VAL A 83 -2.15 22.85 9.02
CA VAL A 83 -2.69 23.33 7.74
C VAL A 83 -3.60 24.53 8.02
N GLU A 84 -3.03 25.73 7.93
CA GLU A 84 -3.82 26.97 7.88
C GLU A 84 -4.13 27.31 6.41
N SER A 85 -5.30 27.89 6.15
CA SER A 85 -5.62 28.50 4.85
C SER A 85 -4.67 29.67 4.60
N THR A 86 -3.55 29.39 3.93
CA THR A 86 -2.69 30.42 3.38
C THR A 86 -3.09 30.59 1.92
N THR A 87 -3.16 31.84 1.44
CA THR A 87 -3.28 32.11 0.01
C THR A 87 -2.09 31.46 -0.68
N ALA A 88 -2.33 30.41 -1.46
CA ALA A 88 -1.27 29.67 -2.13
C ALA A 88 -0.55 30.61 -3.13
N PRO A 89 0.79 30.67 -3.12
CA PRO A 89 1.52 31.33 -4.19
C PRO A 89 1.19 30.64 -5.51
N THR A 90 0.91 31.42 -6.56
CA THR A 90 0.68 30.88 -7.90
C THR A 90 1.84 29.99 -8.32
N LEU A 91 1.54 28.80 -8.83
CA LEU A 91 2.55 27.92 -9.42
C LEU A 91 3.30 28.66 -10.54
N PRO A 92 4.64 28.52 -10.62
CA PRO A 92 5.38 29.05 -11.76
C PRO A 92 4.87 28.44 -13.07
N GLU A 93 4.77 29.25 -14.13
CA GLU A 93 4.24 28.80 -15.44
C GLU A 93 5.07 27.69 -16.08
N LYS A 94 6.38 27.60 -15.75
CA LYS A 94 7.30 26.62 -16.32
C LYS A 94 8.02 25.81 -15.24
N SER A 95 7.90 24.48 -15.34
CA SER A 95 8.64 23.51 -14.51
C SER A 95 10.10 23.35 -14.98
N GLN A 96 11.00 23.02 -14.06
CA GLN A 96 12.41 22.72 -14.34
C GLN A 96 12.65 21.30 -14.89
N GLY A 97 11.61 20.45 -14.95
CA GLY A 97 11.71 19.07 -15.42
C GLY A 97 10.91 18.10 -14.54
N TYR A 98 11.16 16.80 -14.71
CA TYR A 98 10.48 15.72 -14.00
C TYR A 98 11.36 15.09 -12.92
N ILE A 99 10.81 14.91 -11.73
CA ILE A 99 11.45 14.13 -10.67
C ILE A 99 10.72 12.80 -10.49
N GLN A 100 11.49 11.71 -10.55
CA GLN A 100 11.07 10.40 -10.09
C GLN A 100 11.74 10.07 -8.75
N VAL A 101 10.97 9.50 -7.83
CA VAL A 101 11.48 8.98 -6.57
C VAL A 101 11.16 7.50 -6.44
N PHE A 102 12.14 6.72 -6.00
CA PHE A 102 12.01 5.28 -5.78
C PHE A 102 12.10 5.01 -4.28
N LEU A 103 10.93 4.84 -3.66
CA LEU A 103 10.74 4.84 -2.22
C LEU A 103 11.04 3.47 -1.62
N ASP A 104 12.10 3.39 -0.81
CA ASP A 104 12.46 2.19 -0.05
C ASP A 104 11.94 2.24 1.39
N GLY A 105 12.05 1.10 2.09
CA GLY A 105 11.58 0.95 3.46
C GLY A 105 10.19 0.33 3.59
N GLY A 106 9.61 0.42 4.79
CA GLY A 106 8.22 0.00 5.04
C GLY A 106 7.21 1.11 4.73
N LEU A 107 5.91 0.79 4.68
CA LEU A 107 4.88 1.76 4.27
C LEU A 107 4.89 3.08 5.05
N ASN A 108 5.16 3.04 6.36
CA ASN A 108 5.28 4.26 7.17
C ASN A 108 6.53 5.10 6.84
N GLN A 109 7.64 4.45 6.45
CA GLN A 109 8.85 5.14 5.99
C GLN A 109 8.63 5.71 4.59
N GLN A 110 8.00 4.93 3.69
CA GLN A 110 7.61 5.38 2.35
C GLN A 110 6.65 6.58 2.44
N ARG A 111 5.69 6.58 3.37
CA ARG A 111 4.79 7.72 3.64
C ARG A 111 5.57 8.99 3.94
N MET A 112 6.59 8.91 4.79
CA MET A 112 7.48 10.05 5.05
C MET A 112 8.29 10.44 3.82
N GLY A 113 8.78 9.46 3.06
CA GLY A 113 9.45 9.68 1.78
C GLY A 113 8.57 10.39 0.74
N ILE A 114 7.27 10.10 0.68
CA ILE A 114 6.34 10.82 -0.20
C ILE A 114 6.23 12.30 0.22
N CYS A 115 6.16 12.56 1.52
CA CYS A 115 6.12 13.94 2.04
C CYS A 115 7.39 14.72 1.65
N ASP A 116 8.55 14.08 1.74
CA ASP A 116 9.83 14.64 1.30
C ASP A 116 9.88 14.85 -0.20
N ALA A 117 9.38 13.90 -1.00
CA ALA A 117 9.39 14.00 -2.46
C ALA A 117 8.58 15.20 -2.96
N VAL A 118 7.39 15.43 -2.38
CA VAL A 118 6.57 16.62 -2.68
C VAL A 118 7.30 17.91 -2.29
N ALA A 119 7.92 17.94 -1.11
CA ALA A 119 8.70 19.09 -0.66
C ALA A 119 9.91 19.37 -1.57
N VAL A 120 10.64 18.33 -1.96
CA VAL A 120 11.78 18.43 -2.89
C VAL A 120 11.33 18.93 -4.26
N ALA A 121 10.21 18.42 -4.78
CA ALA A 121 9.63 18.92 -6.03
C ALA A 121 9.28 20.41 -5.95
N LYS A 122 8.74 20.87 -4.81
CA LYS A 122 8.48 22.30 -4.56
C LYS A 122 9.77 23.13 -4.54
N ILE A 123 10.78 22.68 -3.80
CA ILE A 123 12.09 23.35 -3.69
C ILE A 123 12.75 23.51 -5.06
N LEU A 124 12.64 22.49 -5.92
CA LEU A 124 13.26 22.46 -7.25
C LEU A 124 12.38 23.04 -8.36
N ASN A 125 11.15 23.49 -8.05
CA ASN A 125 10.13 23.85 -9.04
C ASN A 125 9.97 22.79 -10.16
N ALA A 126 9.94 21.52 -9.76
CA ALA A 126 9.87 20.37 -10.63
C ALA A 126 8.49 19.72 -10.63
N THR A 127 8.18 19.01 -11.71
CA THR A 127 6.97 18.19 -11.81
C THR A 127 7.26 16.83 -11.18
N LEU A 128 6.47 16.45 -10.18
CA LEU A 128 6.61 15.16 -9.52
C LEU A 128 5.88 14.08 -10.33
N VAL A 129 6.58 13.00 -10.69
CA VAL A 129 5.93 11.78 -11.16
C VAL A 129 5.44 11.00 -9.94
N ILE A 130 4.26 10.35 -10.03
CA ILE A 130 3.74 9.54 -8.93
C ILE A 130 4.83 8.63 -8.34
N PRO A 131 5.08 8.69 -7.01
CA PRO A 131 6.18 7.97 -6.40
C PRO A 131 6.12 6.45 -6.63
N TYR A 132 7.26 5.86 -6.97
CA TYR A 132 7.39 4.41 -7.12
C TYR A 132 7.67 3.77 -5.76
N LEU A 133 6.87 2.78 -5.36
CA LEU A 133 7.07 2.03 -4.12
C LEU A 133 7.95 0.79 -4.39
N GLU A 134 9.14 0.74 -3.80
CA GLU A 134 10.01 -0.43 -3.91
C GLU A 134 9.44 -1.60 -3.11
N VAL A 135 9.53 -2.80 -3.68
CA VAL A 135 9.12 -4.03 -3.00
C VAL A 135 10.07 -4.31 -1.85
N ASN A 136 9.53 -4.28 -0.63
CA ASN A 136 10.30 -4.58 0.56
C ASN A 136 10.49 -6.11 0.71
N PRO A 137 11.71 -6.60 0.94
CA PRO A 137 11.98 -8.04 1.04
C PRO A 137 11.30 -8.73 2.25
N VAL A 138 10.93 -7.97 3.28
CA VAL A 138 10.26 -8.46 4.49
C VAL A 138 8.76 -8.62 4.27
N TRP A 139 8.10 -7.58 3.74
CA TRP A 139 6.64 -7.58 3.54
C TRP A 139 6.23 -8.29 2.24
N ARG A 140 7.11 -8.26 1.22
CA ARG A 140 6.87 -8.80 -0.13
C ARG A 140 5.56 -8.31 -0.75
N ASP A 141 5.17 -7.09 -0.40
CA ASP A 141 4.01 -6.42 -0.97
C ASP A 141 4.40 -5.79 -2.30
N SER A 142 3.62 -6.07 -3.34
CA SER A 142 3.81 -5.55 -4.70
C SER A 142 2.80 -4.46 -5.07
N SER A 143 1.98 -4.04 -4.11
CA SER A 143 1.02 -2.95 -4.27
C SER A 143 1.74 -1.67 -4.72
N THR A 144 1.24 -1.07 -5.78
CA THR A 144 1.72 0.21 -6.30
C THR A 144 1.18 1.37 -5.46
N PHE A 145 1.65 2.59 -5.73
CA PHE A 145 1.10 3.79 -5.11
C PHE A 145 -0.43 3.89 -5.30
N MET A 146 -0.92 3.54 -6.50
CA MET A 146 -2.34 3.66 -6.85
C MET A 146 -3.21 2.59 -6.21
N ASP A 147 -2.62 1.45 -5.84
CA ASP A 147 -3.33 0.39 -5.11
C ASP A 147 -3.59 0.78 -3.65
N ILE A 148 -2.75 1.66 -3.09
CA ILE A 148 -2.78 2.05 -1.68
C ILE A 148 -3.46 3.41 -1.50
N PHE A 149 -3.09 4.41 -2.30
CA PHE A 149 -3.53 5.80 -2.15
C PHE A 149 -4.43 6.26 -3.30
N ASP A 150 -5.40 7.11 -2.96
CA ASP A 150 -6.29 7.77 -3.92
C ASP A 150 -5.51 8.84 -4.69
N VAL A 151 -5.09 8.50 -5.92
CA VAL A 151 -4.23 9.36 -6.75
C VAL A 151 -4.94 10.62 -7.21
N ASP A 152 -6.24 10.54 -7.55
CA ASP A 152 -7.00 11.72 -7.98
C ASP A 152 -7.13 12.72 -6.84
N HIS A 153 -7.42 12.22 -5.63
CA HIS A 153 -7.44 13.05 -4.43
C HIS A 153 -6.06 13.65 -4.14
N PHE A 154 -4.98 12.86 -4.24
CA PHE A 154 -3.61 13.32 -4.02
C PHE A 154 -3.22 14.47 -4.97
N ILE A 155 -3.48 14.31 -6.27
CA ILE A 155 -3.19 15.35 -7.28
C ILE A 155 -4.06 16.59 -7.03
N ASN A 156 -5.36 16.42 -6.79
CA ASN A 156 -6.27 17.55 -6.62
C ASN A 156 -5.98 18.36 -5.34
N VAL A 157 -5.59 17.73 -4.23
CA VAL A 157 -5.23 18.43 -2.99
C VAL A 157 -3.95 19.26 -3.14
N LEU A 158 -3.01 18.80 -3.98
CA LEU A 158 -1.69 19.41 -4.14
C LEU A 158 -1.54 20.25 -5.42
N LYS A 159 -2.60 20.39 -6.22
CA LYS A 159 -2.56 21.06 -7.53
C LYS A 159 -2.11 22.52 -7.51
N ASP A 160 -2.28 23.20 -6.38
CA ASP A 160 -1.87 24.60 -6.18
C ASP A 160 -0.46 24.68 -5.53
N ASP A 161 0.06 23.55 -5.04
CA ASP A 161 1.37 23.48 -4.39
C ASP A 161 2.48 23.05 -5.36
N ILE A 162 2.26 21.98 -6.12
CA ILE A 162 3.21 21.44 -7.11
C ILE A 162 2.47 20.83 -8.32
N SER A 163 3.18 20.71 -9.45
CA SER A 163 2.70 19.93 -10.58
C SER A 163 2.98 18.44 -10.36
N ILE A 164 1.98 17.58 -10.60
CA ILE A 164 2.08 16.13 -10.43
C ILE A 164 1.54 15.45 -11.68
N VAL A 165 2.27 14.46 -12.21
CA VAL A 165 1.85 13.61 -13.33
C VAL A 165 1.82 12.15 -12.92
N ARG A 166 0.86 11.40 -13.48
CA ARG A 166 0.71 9.96 -13.22
C ARG A 166 1.86 9.16 -13.81
N GLU A 167 2.25 9.51 -15.03
CA GLU A 167 3.27 8.84 -15.81
C GLU A 167 4.15 9.89 -16.48
N LEU A 168 5.33 9.46 -16.88
CA LEU A 168 6.25 10.31 -17.64
C LEU A 168 5.75 10.54 -19.06
N PRO A 169 6.09 11.70 -19.66
CA PRO A 169 6.01 11.89 -21.10
C PRO A 169 6.75 10.80 -21.89
N TYR A 170 6.32 10.57 -23.13
CA TYR A 170 6.83 9.49 -23.97
C TYR A 170 8.35 9.54 -24.21
N GLU A 171 8.90 10.75 -24.34
CA GLU A 171 10.33 11.02 -24.50
C GLU A 171 11.19 10.53 -23.32
N PHE A 172 10.58 10.34 -22.14
CA PHE A 172 11.23 9.80 -20.94
C PHE A 172 10.77 8.37 -20.60
N SER A 173 10.09 7.67 -21.50
CA SER A 173 9.61 6.29 -21.29
C SER A 173 10.73 5.28 -20.97
N TRP A 174 11.98 5.59 -21.34
CA TRP A 174 13.17 4.81 -20.99
C TRP A 174 13.54 4.89 -19.49
N SER A 175 13.00 5.86 -18.74
CA SER A 175 13.35 6.16 -17.36
C SER A 175 12.60 5.26 -16.36
N THR A 176 12.95 3.98 -16.38
CA THR A 176 12.31 2.93 -15.57
C THR A 176 13.18 2.48 -14.40
N ARG A 177 12.57 1.72 -13.47
CA ARG A 177 13.29 1.13 -12.35
C ARG A 177 14.44 0.22 -12.80
N GLU A 178 14.20 -0.56 -13.85
CA GLU A 178 15.12 -1.52 -14.45
C GLU A 178 16.28 -0.79 -15.13
N TYR A 179 15.99 0.30 -15.84
CA TYR A 179 17.01 1.15 -16.47
C TYR A 179 18.04 1.65 -15.46
N TYR A 180 17.57 2.06 -14.28
CA TYR A 180 18.41 2.52 -13.18
C TYR A 180 19.05 1.39 -12.36
N ALA A 181 18.51 0.17 -12.43
CA ALA A 181 19.11 -1.01 -11.81
C ALA A 181 20.36 -1.49 -12.55
N ALA A 182 20.34 -1.39 -13.89
CA ALA A 182 21.34 -2.00 -14.75
C ALA A 182 22.71 -1.31 -14.74
N ALA A 183 22.75 0.01 -14.54
CA ALA A 183 24.01 0.77 -14.58
C ALA A 183 23.94 2.10 -13.83
N ILE A 184 25.10 2.73 -13.62
CA ILE A 184 25.18 4.12 -13.15
C ILE A 184 24.74 5.03 -14.29
N ARG A 185 23.81 5.94 -14.01
CA ARG A 185 23.23 6.87 -14.99
C ARG A 185 23.40 8.30 -14.49
N ALA A 186 23.70 9.23 -15.40
CA ALA A 186 23.84 10.66 -15.06
C ALA A 186 22.54 11.25 -14.48
N THR A 187 21.38 10.73 -14.92
CA THR A 187 20.07 11.14 -14.42
C THR A 187 19.69 10.49 -13.08
N ARG A 188 20.53 9.59 -12.54
CA ARG A 188 20.27 8.92 -11.26
C ARG A 188 21.03 9.59 -10.11
N VAL A 189 20.29 10.05 -9.11
CA VAL A 189 20.82 10.55 -7.84
C VAL A 189 20.76 9.44 -6.79
N LYS A 190 21.91 8.87 -6.44
CA LYS A 190 22.06 7.82 -5.40
C LYS A 190 22.66 8.33 -4.10
N THR A 191 23.31 9.49 -4.13
CA THR A 191 24.20 10.00 -3.07
C THR A 191 23.52 10.97 -2.11
N ALA A 192 22.20 11.11 -2.16
CA ALA A 192 21.45 12.00 -1.27
C ALA A 192 21.72 11.63 0.21
N PRO A 193 22.30 12.56 1.01
CA PRO A 193 22.49 12.35 2.44
C PRO A 193 21.17 12.03 3.16
N LEU A 194 21.22 11.34 4.30
CA LEU A 194 20.02 10.99 5.09
C LEU A 194 19.23 12.23 5.54
N HIS A 195 19.92 13.36 5.75
CA HIS A 195 19.32 14.64 6.10
C HIS A 195 19.84 15.72 5.16
N ALA A 196 19.68 15.52 3.85
CA ALA A 196 20.11 16.49 2.88
C ALA A 196 19.35 17.81 3.08
N SER A 197 20.08 18.94 3.06
CA SER A 197 19.46 20.27 3.15
C SER A 197 18.75 20.63 1.85
N ALA A 198 17.88 21.65 1.88
CA ALA A 198 17.29 22.19 0.66
C ALA A 198 18.36 22.63 -0.37
N ASN A 199 19.42 23.28 0.11
CA ASN A 199 20.55 23.70 -0.75
C ASN A 199 21.26 22.51 -1.40
N TRP A 200 21.38 21.38 -0.70
CA TRP A 200 21.97 20.19 -1.32
C TRP A 200 21.21 19.76 -2.57
N TYR A 201 19.87 19.79 -2.54
CA TYR A 201 19.06 19.49 -3.72
C TYR A 201 19.25 20.52 -4.84
N LEU A 202 19.29 21.81 -4.49
CA LEU A 202 19.57 22.88 -5.46
C LEU A 202 20.95 22.75 -6.11
N GLU A 203 21.95 22.28 -5.37
CA GLU A 203 23.32 22.15 -5.87
C GLU A 203 23.56 20.84 -6.63
N ASN A 204 22.85 19.75 -6.29
CA ASN A 204 23.17 18.40 -6.80
C ASN A 204 22.08 17.81 -7.70
N VAL A 205 20.82 18.24 -7.58
CA VAL A 205 19.69 17.68 -8.34
C VAL A 205 19.21 18.67 -9.40
N LEU A 206 19.12 19.96 -9.08
CA LEU A 206 18.70 20.98 -10.05
C LEU A 206 19.58 21.01 -11.31
N PRO A 207 20.93 20.88 -11.25
CA PRO A 207 21.74 20.88 -12.48
C PRO A 207 21.45 19.68 -13.38
N ILE A 208 21.08 18.52 -12.80
CA ILE A 208 20.67 17.33 -13.55
C ILE A 208 19.34 17.61 -14.26
N LEU A 209 18.37 18.19 -13.56
CA LEU A 209 17.09 18.58 -14.16
C LEU A 209 17.28 19.59 -15.30
N GLN A 210 18.14 20.58 -15.12
CA GLN A 210 18.41 21.57 -16.17
C GLN A 210 19.14 20.98 -17.39
N SER A 211 19.91 19.91 -17.20
CA SER A 211 20.69 19.28 -18.28
C SER A 211 19.92 18.19 -19.03
N TYR A 212 19.07 17.44 -18.32
CA TYR A 212 18.40 16.25 -18.86
C TYR A 212 16.88 16.32 -18.81
N GLU A 213 16.32 17.36 -18.20
CA GLU A 213 14.87 17.56 -17.94
C GLU A 213 14.23 16.46 -17.07
N ILE A 214 15.03 15.50 -16.58
CA ILE A 214 14.60 14.42 -15.71
C ILE A 214 15.69 14.04 -14.70
N ALA A 215 15.28 13.79 -13.45
CA ALA A 215 16.13 13.24 -12.41
C ALA A 215 15.40 12.13 -11.63
N ALA A 216 16.07 11.00 -11.43
CA ALA A 216 15.59 9.88 -10.64
C ALA A 216 16.38 9.74 -9.35
N ILE A 217 15.72 9.87 -8.22
CA ILE A 217 16.33 9.73 -6.90
C ILE A 217 16.04 8.32 -6.38
N SER A 218 17.08 7.49 -6.31
CA SER A 218 16.96 6.07 -5.98
C SER A 218 18.21 5.53 -5.28
N PRO A 219 18.10 5.02 -4.04
CA PRO A 219 16.88 4.91 -3.23
C PRO A 219 16.44 6.25 -2.61
N PHE A 220 15.18 6.36 -2.17
CA PHE A 220 14.63 7.53 -1.51
C PHE A 220 13.79 7.18 -0.26
N SER A 221 14.44 7.19 0.90
CA SER A 221 13.77 7.07 2.20
C SER A 221 14.17 8.25 3.07
N HIS A 222 13.22 9.16 3.31
CA HIS A 222 13.35 10.25 4.28
C HIS A 222 14.68 11.01 4.10
N ARG A 223 14.86 11.68 2.97
CA ARG A 223 16.16 12.26 2.55
C ARG A 223 16.18 13.79 2.59
N LEU A 224 15.15 14.45 3.10
CA LEU A 224 15.16 15.91 3.27
C LEU A 224 15.20 16.25 4.77
N ALA A 225 16.12 17.13 5.17
CA ALA A 225 16.30 17.54 6.56
C ALA A 225 15.00 18.13 7.16
N PHE A 226 14.85 18.06 8.48
CA PHE A 226 13.76 18.75 9.18
C PHE A 226 14.14 20.16 9.61
N GLU A 227 15.40 20.37 9.95
CA GLU A 227 15.88 21.64 10.47
C GLU A 227 16.10 22.65 9.33
N ASN A 228 15.96 23.93 9.66
CA ASN A 228 16.25 25.05 8.76
C ASN A 228 15.44 25.04 7.45
N LEU A 229 14.32 24.33 7.40
CA LEU A 229 13.37 24.45 6.30
C LEU A 229 12.41 25.62 6.51
N PRO A 230 12.09 26.36 5.44
CA PRO A 230 11.02 27.34 5.46
C PRO A 230 9.70 26.75 5.98
N MET A 231 8.93 27.55 6.72
CA MET A 231 7.69 27.10 7.36
C MET A 231 6.63 26.63 6.37
N ASP A 232 6.58 27.21 5.18
CA ASP A 232 5.70 26.79 4.08
C ASP A 232 6.03 25.37 3.59
N ILE A 233 7.31 25.00 3.51
CA ILE A 233 7.72 23.63 3.16
C ILE A 233 7.32 22.63 4.26
N GLN A 234 7.47 23.00 5.53
CA GLN A 234 7.04 22.17 6.64
C GLN A 234 5.51 22.00 6.67
N ARG A 235 4.77 23.08 6.39
CA ARG A 235 3.31 23.04 6.22
C ARG A 235 2.90 22.16 5.05
N LEU A 236 3.61 22.22 3.91
CA LEU A 236 3.38 21.38 2.76
C LEU A 236 3.57 19.89 3.10
N ARG A 237 4.67 19.51 3.75
CA ARG A 237 4.88 18.14 4.25
C ARG A 237 3.71 17.68 5.13
N CYS A 238 3.25 18.56 6.01
CA CYS A 238 2.13 18.24 6.89
C CYS A 238 0.80 18.08 6.12
N LYS A 239 0.52 18.95 5.16
CA LYS A 239 -0.62 18.86 4.23
C LYS A 239 -0.58 17.53 3.47
N VAL A 240 0.58 17.15 2.93
CA VAL A 240 0.75 15.87 2.24
C VAL A 240 0.43 14.71 3.17
N ASN A 241 1.02 14.70 4.36
CA ASN A 241 0.89 13.60 5.30
C ASN A 241 -0.54 13.40 5.80
N PHE A 242 -1.25 14.49 6.13
CA PHE A 242 -2.54 14.41 6.81
C PHE A 242 -3.75 14.64 5.90
N GLN A 243 -3.59 15.27 4.74
CA GLN A 243 -4.69 15.60 3.84
C GLN A 243 -4.57 14.96 2.46
N ALA A 244 -3.38 14.94 1.85
CA ALA A 244 -3.23 14.42 0.47
C ALA A 244 -3.14 12.89 0.43
N LEU A 245 -2.45 12.27 1.41
CA LEU A 245 -2.29 10.82 1.48
C LEU A 245 -3.49 10.14 2.13
N VAL A 246 -4.51 9.92 1.32
CA VAL A 246 -5.73 9.21 1.70
C VAL A 246 -5.74 7.85 1.04
N PHE A 247 -6.10 6.81 1.80
CA PHE A 247 -6.21 5.46 1.25
C PHE A 247 -7.35 5.37 0.22
N VAL A 248 -7.18 4.45 -0.73
CA VAL A 248 -8.24 4.08 -1.68
C VAL A 248 -9.55 3.72 -0.99
N PRO A 249 -10.72 3.94 -1.63
CA PRO A 249 -12.02 3.83 -0.98
C PRO A 249 -12.29 2.49 -0.28
N HIS A 250 -11.85 1.38 -0.86
CA HIS A 250 -12.10 0.05 -0.30
C HIS A 250 -11.31 -0.20 1.00
N VAL A 251 -10.06 0.31 1.10
CA VAL A 251 -9.26 0.24 2.32
C VAL A 251 -9.88 1.09 3.42
N ARG A 252 -10.36 2.30 3.09
CA ARG A 252 -11.07 3.17 4.04
C ARG A 252 -12.36 2.54 4.55
N ALA A 253 -13.19 2.04 3.64
CA ALA A 253 -14.44 1.37 3.99
C ALA A 253 -14.22 0.17 4.92
N LEU A 254 -13.17 -0.62 4.67
CA LEU A 254 -12.78 -1.70 5.57
C LEU A 254 -12.34 -1.18 6.94
N GLY A 255 -11.50 -0.14 6.99
CA GLY A 255 -11.06 0.51 8.23
C GLY A 255 -12.24 1.04 9.05
N ASP A 256 -13.15 1.77 8.41
CA ASP A 256 -14.35 2.32 9.05
C ASP A 256 -15.26 1.20 9.57
N ALA A 257 -15.42 0.12 8.80
CA ALA A 257 -16.22 -1.02 9.22
C ALA A 257 -15.59 -1.78 10.40
N LEU A 258 -14.26 -1.83 10.51
CA LEU A 258 -13.55 -2.40 11.66
C LEU A 258 -13.74 -1.52 12.89
N VAL A 259 -13.48 -0.21 12.77
CA VAL A 259 -13.66 0.76 13.87
C VAL A 259 -15.10 0.77 14.36
N SER A 260 -16.07 0.78 13.44
CA SER A 260 -17.49 0.73 13.76
C SER A 260 -17.86 -0.51 14.58
N ARG A 261 -17.40 -1.69 14.18
CA ARG A 261 -17.66 -2.95 14.92
C ARG A 261 -17.00 -2.97 16.31
N LEU A 262 -15.82 -2.36 16.45
CA LEU A 262 -15.10 -2.28 17.73
C LEU A 262 -15.75 -1.27 18.69
N ARG A 263 -16.27 -0.15 18.18
CA ARG A 263 -16.96 0.87 18.99
C ARG A 263 -18.39 0.49 19.35
N TYR A 264 -19.09 -0.18 18.43
CA TYR A 264 -20.50 -0.55 18.57
C TYR A 264 -20.67 -2.06 18.35
N PRO A 265 -20.17 -2.89 19.29
CA PRO A 265 -20.31 -4.33 19.17
C PRO A 265 -21.79 -4.70 19.12
N PRO A 266 -22.21 -5.69 18.30
CA PRO A 266 -23.59 -6.13 18.28
C PRO A 266 -24.01 -6.56 19.69
N ARG A 267 -25.03 -5.90 20.25
CA ARG A 267 -25.66 -6.42 21.48
C ARG A 267 -26.12 -7.84 21.19
N LYS A 268 -25.73 -8.80 22.03
CA LYS A 268 -26.36 -10.12 22.06
C LYS A 268 -27.85 -9.87 22.29
N ARG A 269 -28.63 -9.89 21.21
CA ARG A 269 -30.09 -9.93 21.28
C ARG A 269 -30.40 -11.34 21.72
N TRP A 270 -30.41 -11.57 23.03
CA TRP A 270 -31.04 -12.75 23.60
C TRP A 270 -32.48 -12.65 23.14
N SER A 271 -32.80 -13.37 22.06
CA SER A 271 -34.18 -13.63 21.71
C SER A 271 -34.65 -14.58 22.80
N THR A 272 -35.19 -14.02 23.87
CA THR A 272 -36.09 -14.75 24.77
C THR A 272 -37.27 -15.16 23.90
N TRP A 273 -37.13 -16.30 23.24
CA TRP A 273 -38.28 -17.10 22.86
C TRP A 273 -38.87 -17.62 24.16
N TYR A 274 -40.17 -17.37 24.30
CA TYR A 274 -41.05 -17.54 25.47
C TYR A 274 -40.78 -18.77 26.33
#